data_AF-A0A504J2B2-F1
#
_entry.id   AF-A0A504J2B2-F1
#
_cell.length_a   1.000
_cell.length_b   1.000
_cell.length_c   1.000
_cell.angle_alpha   90.00
_cell.angle_beta   90.00
_cell.angle_gamma   90.00
#
_symmetry.space_group_name_H-M   'P 1'
#
loop_
_entity.id
_entity.type
_entity.pdbx_description
1 polymer ?
#
loop_
_entity_poly.entity_id
_entity_poly.type
_entity_poly.pdbx_seq_one_letter_code
_entity_poly.pdbx_strand_id
1 'polypeptide(L)'
;MHIIPSKESTVKVFGFNNMRAFLFAIGFPLTLFILSIFGAFLANLLELKPYKRVVKLASITFTSVAVYFIVWTFWYRNDFNIYLYYIAICIVSILSSYAIFMLLKPISKKLLTLNSLSEKIPKLHSDIEYINGIADLMPEDDNTITYKAMLDSTGDDLRNKYEDIERDLQNIDEAKEVDNNTEKFK
;
A
#
# COMPACT_ATOMS: atom_id res chain seq x y z
N MET A 1 -22.46 27.78 30.51
CA MET A 1 -21.32 27.98 29.59
C MET A 1 -21.69 27.38 28.24
N HIS A 2 -22.17 28.18 27.29
CA HIS A 2 -22.27 27.72 25.90
C HIS A 2 -20.87 27.87 25.28
N ILE A 3 -20.18 26.75 25.07
CA ILE A 3 -18.82 26.69 24.49
C ILE A 3 -18.82 27.13 23.02
N ILE A 4 -20.01 27.22 22.40
CA ILE A 4 -20.19 27.64 21.02
C ILE A 4 -20.57 29.14 21.00
N PRO A 5 -19.77 30.01 20.36
CA PRO A 5 -20.11 31.43 20.25
C PRO A 5 -21.45 31.61 19.51
N SER A 6 -22.27 32.57 19.97
CA SER A 6 -23.57 32.85 19.36
C SER A 6 -23.41 33.29 17.90
N LYS A 7 -24.41 33.00 17.05
CA LYS A 7 -24.39 33.37 15.63
C LYS A 7 -24.25 34.87 15.39
N GLU A 8 -24.59 35.69 16.38
CA GLU A 8 -24.63 37.16 16.31
C GLU A 8 -23.30 37.83 16.67
N SER A 9 -22.29 37.07 17.10
CA SER A 9 -20.97 37.62 17.42
C SER A 9 -20.27 38.15 16.16
N THR A 10 -20.18 39.47 16.01
CA THR A 10 -19.53 40.20 14.90
C THR A 10 -18.02 40.43 15.08
N VAL A 11 -17.42 39.81 16.11
CA VAL A 11 -15.99 39.96 16.38
C VAL A 11 -15.18 39.25 15.29
N LYS A 12 -14.44 40.04 14.51
CA LYS A 12 -13.51 39.54 13.49
C LYS A 12 -12.27 38.93 14.14
N VAL A 13 -11.87 37.76 13.67
CA VAL A 13 -10.71 37.01 14.19
C VAL A 13 -9.88 36.52 13.01
N PHE A 14 -8.60 36.93 12.92
CA PHE A 14 -7.69 36.58 11.82
C PHE A 14 -8.30 36.75 10.42
N GLY A 15 -9.16 37.76 10.25
CA GLY A 15 -9.83 38.05 8.99
C GLY A 15 -11.17 37.39 8.73
N PHE A 16 -11.53 36.40 9.55
CA PHE A 16 -12.85 35.79 9.49
C PHE A 16 -13.87 36.72 10.13
N ASN A 17 -15.07 36.79 9.55
CA ASN A 17 -16.13 37.68 10.03
C ASN A 17 -16.57 37.37 11.46
N ASN A 18 -16.60 36.08 11.81
CA ASN A 18 -17.05 35.59 13.12
C ASN A 18 -16.10 34.47 13.61
N MET A 19 -15.90 34.37 14.92
CA MET A 19 -15.10 33.30 15.57
C MET A 19 -15.50 31.89 15.15
N ARG A 20 -16.80 31.64 14.92
CA ARG A 20 -17.30 30.33 14.47
C ARG A 20 -16.73 29.93 13.09
N ALA A 21 -16.59 30.89 12.18
CA ALA A 21 -16.03 30.62 10.84
C ALA A 21 -14.54 30.28 10.93
N PHE A 22 -13.80 30.97 11.80
CA PHE A 22 -12.41 30.65 12.09
C PHE A 22 -12.25 29.23 12.69
N LEU A 23 -13.05 28.90 13.72
CA LEU A 23 -13.02 27.57 14.35
C LEU A 23 -13.37 26.45 13.37
N PHE A 24 -14.30 26.69 12.45
CA PHE A 24 -14.63 25.73 11.40
C PHE A 24 -13.48 25.57 10.39
N ALA A 25 -12.86 26.68 9.96
CA ALA A 25 -11.75 26.67 9.01
C ALA A 25 -10.50 25.98 9.57
N ILE A 26 -10.16 26.22 10.84
CA ILE A 26 -8.99 25.59 11.49
C ILE A 26 -9.27 24.14 11.93
N GLY A 27 -10.53 23.80 12.20
CA GLY A 27 -10.91 22.49 12.74
C GLY A 27 -10.56 21.34 11.79
N PHE A 28 -10.85 21.47 10.50
CA PHE A 28 -10.59 20.42 9.52
C PHE A 28 -9.08 20.16 9.28
N PRO A 29 -8.23 21.18 9.09
CA PRO A 29 -6.78 20.99 9.04
C PRO A 29 -6.21 20.37 10.31
N LEU A 30 -6.73 20.76 11.49
CA LEU A 30 -6.28 20.22 12.77
C LEU A 30 -6.62 18.73 12.93
N THR A 31 -7.83 18.31 12.56
CA THR A 31 -8.21 16.88 12.62
C THR A 31 -7.38 16.06 11.62
N LEU A 32 -7.11 16.60 10.43
CA LEU A 32 -6.27 15.96 9.43
C LEU A 32 -4.82 15.81 9.92
N PHE A 33 -4.30 16.81 10.64
CA PHE A 33 -2.98 16.75 11.28
C PHE A 33 -2.89 15.68 12.37
N ILE A 34 -3.91 15.58 13.23
CA ILE A 34 -3.96 14.54 14.28
C ILE A 34 -4.03 13.16 13.63
N LEU A 35 -4.87 13.00 12.60
CA LEU A 35 -5.01 11.75 11.86
C LEU A 35 -3.70 11.35 11.17
N SER A 36 -2.96 12.30 10.63
CA SER A 36 -1.68 12.03 9.98
C SER A 36 -0.59 11.59 10.96
N ILE A 37 -0.54 12.19 12.16
CA ILE A 37 0.33 11.72 13.24
C ILE A 37 -0.04 10.29 13.66
N PHE A 38 -1.34 10.01 13.80
CA PHE A 38 -1.82 8.67 14.15
C PHE A 38 -1.47 7.64 13.05
N GLY A 39 -1.62 8.01 11.78
CA GLY A 39 -1.17 7.19 10.65
C GLY A 39 0.32 6.92 10.67
N ALA A 40 1.14 7.93 10.99
CA ALA A 40 2.59 7.77 11.09
C ALA A 40 2.99 6.82 12.23
N PHE A 41 2.26 6.87 13.36
CA PHE A 41 2.42 5.94 14.47
C PHE A 41 2.02 4.51 14.08
N LEU A 42 0.85 4.33 13.45
CA LEU A 42 0.40 3.04 12.91
C LEU A 42 1.40 2.44 11.92
N ALA A 43 2.04 3.28 11.10
CA ALA A 43 3.05 2.81 10.16
C ALA A 43 4.26 2.17 10.86
N ASN A 44 4.56 2.55 12.10
CA ASN A 44 5.65 1.92 12.86
C ASN A 44 5.26 0.55 13.42
N LEU A 45 3.97 0.31 13.67
CA LEU A 45 3.42 -0.97 14.14
C LEU A 45 3.30 -2.03 13.03
N LEU A 46 3.31 -1.62 11.76
CA LEU A 46 3.28 -2.54 10.62
C LEU A 46 4.63 -3.23 10.42
N GLU A 47 4.65 -4.56 10.46
CA GLU A 47 5.83 -5.39 10.21
C GLU A 47 6.16 -5.49 8.71
N LEU A 48 5.12 -5.56 7.88
CA LEU A 48 5.26 -5.67 6.43
C LEU A 48 5.82 -4.38 5.83
N LYS A 49 7.09 -4.44 5.39
CA LYS A 49 7.84 -3.35 4.75
C LYS A 49 7.07 -2.57 3.65
N PRO A 50 6.30 -3.20 2.73
CA PRO A 50 5.60 -2.45 1.69
C PRO A 50 4.47 -1.56 2.27
N TYR A 51 3.62 -2.11 3.13
CA TYR A 51 2.51 -1.37 3.74
C TYR A 51 3.02 -0.23 4.63
N LYS A 52 4.07 -0.50 5.42
CA LYS A 52 4.76 0.51 6.22
C LYS A 52 5.20 1.72 5.39
N ARG A 53 5.76 1.49 4.21
CA ARG A 53 6.21 2.57 3.31
C ARG A 53 5.03 3.40 2.78
N VAL A 54 3.94 2.73 2.38
CA VAL A 54 2.74 3.41 1.86
C VAL A 54 2.08 4.25 2.95
N VAL A 55 1.85 3.68 4.14
CA VAL A 55 1.23 4.41 5.25
C VAL A 55 2.11 5.58 5.73
N LYS A 56 3.44 5.41 5.77
CA LYS A 56 4.35 6.54 6.06
C LYS A 56 4.23 7.64 5.02
N LEU A 57 4.20 7.30 3.73
CA LEU A 57 4.10 8.31 2.67
C LEU A 57 2.76 9.05 2.74
N ALA A 58 1.65 8.33 2.92
CA ALA A 58 0.32 8.92 3.10
C ALA A 58 0.24 9.83 4.33
N SER A 59 0.88 9.42 5.42
CA SER A 59 0.94 10.23 6.65
C SER A 59 1.75 11.51 6.43
N ILE A 60 2.86 11.45 5.69
CA ILE A 60 3.66 12.63 5.34
C ILE A 60 2.85 13.57 4.44
N THR A 61 2.16 13.06 3.42
CA THR A 61 1.36 13.91 2.52
C THR A 61 0.21 14.59 3.27
N PHE A 62 -0.53 13.86 4.13
CA PHE A 62 -1.56 14.47 4.97
C PHE A 62 -1.00 15.50 5.95
N THR A 63 0.15 15.23 6.57
CA THR A 63 0.80 16.20 7.46
C THR A 63 1.16 17.48 6.70
N SER A 64 1.75 17.37 5.51
CA SER A 64 2.10 18.52 4.67
C SER A 64 0.87 19.34 4.27
N VAL A 65 -0.22 18.69 3.88
CA VAL A 65 -1.48 19.35 3.53
C VAL A 65 -2.09 20.05 4.75
N ALA A 66 -2.13 19.39 5.91
CA ALA A 66 -2.65 19.99 7.12
C ALA A 66 -1.84 21.23 7.55
N VAL A 67 -0.51 21.14 7.56
CA VAL A 67 0.37 22.27 7.89
C VAL A 67 0.14 23.43 6.92
N TYR A 68 0.05 23.15 5.61
CA TYR A 68 -0.27 24.17 4.61
C TYR A 68 -1.59 24.89 4.94
N PHE A 69 -2.66 24.17 5.22
CA PHE A 69 -3.95 24.78 5.53
C PHE A 69 -3.99 25.49 6.88
N ILE A 70 -3.25 25.00 7.89
CA ILE A 70 -3.09 25.70 9.17
C ILE A 70 -2.42 27.05 8.93
N VAL A 71 -1.28 27.07 8.23
CA VAL A 71 -0.57 28.30 7.88
C VAL A 71 -1.46 29.22 7.06
N TRP A 72 -2.16 28.69 6.07
CA TRP A 72 -3.11 29.44 5.24
C TRP A 72 -4.23 30.08 6.06
N THR A 73 -4.76 29.38 7.06
CA THR A 73 -5.82 29.88 7.94
C THR A 73 -5.37 31.09 8.77
N PHE A 74 -4.08 31.15 9.13
CA PHE A 74 -3.50 32.31 9.82
C PHE A 74 -2.98 33.38 8.87
N TRP A 75 -2.79 33.06 7.59
CA TRP A 75 -2.29 33.98 6.57
C TRP A 75 -3.44 34.81 5.98
N TYR A 76 -3.87 35.83 6.72
CA TYR A 76 -4.98 36.74 6.38
C TYR A 76 -4.80 37.57 5.08
N ARG A 77 -3.67 37.45 4.36
CA ARG A 77 -3.43 38.25 3.15
C ARG A 77 -4.22 37.68 1.97
N ASN A 78 -5.40 38.28 1.75
CA ASN A 78 -6.42 37.89 0.76
C ASN A 78 -6.07 38.17 -0.71
N ASP A 79 -4.83 38.59 -1.01
CA ASP A 79 -4.39 38.89 -2.38
C ASP A 79 -3.24 37.96 -2.77
N PHE A 80 -3.52 36.66 -2.84
CA PHE A 80 -2.65 35.79 -3.64
C PHE A 80 -2.88 36.16 -5.10
N ASN A 81 -1.81 36.58 -5.79
CA ASN A 81 -1.89 36.86 -7.20
C ASN A 81 -2.47 35.62 -7.92
N ILE A 82 -3.55 35.81 -8.69
CA ILE A 82 -4.29 34.74 -9.37
C ILE A 82 -3.34 33.81 -10.15
N TYR A 83 -2.29 34.36 -10.75
CA TYR A 83 -1.31 33.60 -11.51
C TYR A 83 -0.49 32.66 -10.62
N LEU A 84 -0.07 33.12 -9.42
CA LEU A 84 0.68 32.29 -8.48
C LEU A 84 -0.17 31.13 -7.94
N TYR A 85 -1.47 31.36 -7.75
CA TYR A 85 -2.40 30.30 -7.35
C TYR A 85 -2.48 29.18 -8.39
N TYR A 86 -2.67 29.52 -9.67
CA TYR A 86 -2.72 28.51 -10.75
C TYR A 86 -1.39 27.80 -10.96
N ILE A 87 -0.26 28.52 -10.85
CA ILE A 87 1.07 27.93 -10.92
C ILE A 87 1.28 26.92 -9.80
N ALA A 88 0.89 27.26 -8.57
CA ALA A 88 0.97 26.35 -7.43
C ALA A 88 0.14 25.08 -7.65
N ILE A 89 -1.08 25.20 -8.20
CA ILE A 89 -1.91 24.03 -8.55
C ILE A 89 -1.22 23.15 -9.60
N CYS A 90 -0.66 23.73 -10.65
CA CYS A 90 0.07 22.97 -11.67
C CYS A 90 1.26 22.22 -11.07
N ILE A 91 2.05 22.88 -10.22
CA ILE A 91 3.20 22.27 -9.54
C ILE A 91 2.76 21.11 -8.65
N VAL A 92 1.71 21.32 -7.84
CA VAL A 92 1.16 20.28 -6.96
C VAL A 92 0.62 19.09 -7.76
N SER A 93 -0.04 19.35 -8.89
CA SER A 93 -0.56 18.29 -9.77
C SER A 93 0.54 17.45 -10.41
N ILE A 94 1.64 18.08 -10.84
CA ILE A 94 2.81 17.38 -11.38
C ILE A 94 3.50 16.54 -10.29
N LEU A 95 3.69 17.14 -9.10
CA LEU A 95 4.30 16.45 -7.95
C LEU A 95 3.46 15.26 -7.48
N SER A 96 2.15 15.41 -7.39
CA SER A 96 1.24 14.34 -6.99
C SER A 96 1.22 13.21 -8.02
N SER A 97 1.15 13.54 -9.31
CA SER A 97 1.23 12.57 -10.39
C SER A 97 2.56 11.81 -10.39
N TYR A 98 3.68 12.51 -10.17
CA TYR A 98 5.00 11.90 -10.06
C TYR A 98 5.10 10.96 -8.86
N ALA A 99 4.57 11.37 -7.70
CA ALA A 99 4.55 10.53 -6.50
C ALA A 99 3.73 9.25 -6.70
N ILE A 100 2.56 9.36 -7.33
CA ILE A 100 1.70 8.22 -7.70
C ILE A 100 2.46 7.29 -8.66
N PHE A 101 3.09 7.82 -9.71
CA PHE A 101 3.87 7.02 -10.65
C PHE A 101 5.02 6.28 -9.97
N MET A 102 5.71 6.93 -9.02
CA MET A 102 6.79 6.32 -8.27
C MET A 102 6.31 5.16 -7.37
N LEU A 103 5.09 5.25 -6.84
CA LEU A 103 4.45 4.20 -6.05
C LEU A 103 3.93 3.03 -6.89
N LEU A 104 3.36 3.27 -8.08
CA LEU A 104 2.85 2.19 -8.93
C LEU A 104 3.98 1.33 -9.49
N LYS A 105 5.12 1.93 -9.85
CA LYS A 105 6.26 1.22 -10.48
C LYS A 105 6.71 -0.05 -9.73
N PRO A 106 6.97 -0.05 -8.40
CA PRO A 106 7.35 -1.26 -7.67
C PRO A 106 6.20 -2.28 -7.56
N ILE A 107 4.94 -1.84 -7.48
CA ILE A 107 3.78 -2.72 -7.39
C ILE A 107 3.60 -3.48 -8.71
N SER A 108 3.62 -2.78 -9.84
CA SER A 108 3.50 -3.38 -11.17
C SER A 108 4.60 -4.39 -11.46
N LYS A 109 5.85 -4.11 -11.04
CA LYS A 109 6.96 -5.07 -11.18
C LYS A 109 6.70 -6.35 -10.40
N LYS A 110 6.25 -6.25 -9.14
CA LYS A 110 5.96 -7.43 -8.31
C LYS A 110 4.83 -8.27 -8.91
N LEU A 111 3.77 -7.63 -9.42
CA LEU A 111 2.66 -8.34 -10.07
C LEU A 111 3.11 -9.08 -11.34
N LEU A 112 3.94 -8.45 -12.17
CA LEU A 112 4.49 -9.12 -13.36
C LEU A 112 5.37 -10.32 -13.00
N THR A 113 6.20 -10.20 -11.96
CA THR A 113 7.01 -11.34 -11.48
C THR A 113 6.12 -12.47 -10.96
N LEU A 114 5.08 -12.14 -10.18
CA LEU A 114 4.12 -13.14 -9.67
C LEU A 114 3.41 -13.87 -10.81
N ASN A 115 2.95 -13.13 -11.81
CA ASN A 115 2.27 -13.71 -12.97
C ASN A 115 3.20 -14.65 -13.76
N SER A 116 4.45 -14.24 -13.96
CA SER A 116 5.45 -15.09 -14.62
C SER A 116 5.86 -16.32 -13.80
N LEU A 117 5.71 -16.26 -12.47
CA LEU A 117 5.93 -17.41 -11.58
C LEU A 117 4.75 -18.38 -11.67
N SER A 118 3.53 -17.85 -11.62
CA SER A 118 2.29 -18.62 -11.80
C SER A 118 2.28 -19.41 -13.10
N GLU A 119 2.80 -18.84 -14.19
CA GLU A 119 2.88 -19.50 -15.49
C GLU A 119 3.95 -20.63 -15.54
N LYS A 120 4.98 -20.54 -14.70
CA LYS A 120 6.09 -21.52 -14.66
C LYS A 120 5.86 -22.69 -13.71
N ILE A 121 5.01 -22.52 -12.70
CA ILE A 121 4.62 -23.54 -11.72
C ILE A 121 4.10 -24.84 -12.38
N PRO A 122 3.14 -24.81 -13.34
CA PRO A 122 2.63 -26.05 -13.94
C PRO A 122 3.70 -26.80 -14.77
N LYS A 123 4.68 -26.09 -15.35
CA LYS A 123 5.81 -26.74 -16.04
C LYS A 123 6.73 -27.45 -15.05
N LEU A 124 6.99 -26.83 -13.90
CA LEU A 124 7.81 -27.43 -12.84
C LEU A 124 7.16 -28.71 -12.28
N HIS A 125 5.83 -28.74 -12.16
CA HIS A 125 5.10 -29.95 -11.77
C HIS A 125 5.35 -31.12 -12.73
N SER A 126 5.24 -30.86 -14.04
CA SER A 126 5.50 -31.86 -15.08
C SER A 126 6.94 -32.35 -15.08
N ASP A 127 7.91 -31.48 -14.81
CA ASP A 127 9.34 -31.85 -14.75
C ASP A 127 9.63 -32.74 -13.52
N ILE A 128 8.97 -32.48 -12.37
CA ILE A 128 9.08 -33.32 -11.16
C ILE A 128 8.50 -34.71 -11.41
N GLU A 129 7.32 -34.82 -12.04
CA GLU A 129 6.73 -36.13 -12.39
C GLU A 129 7.63 -36.92 -13.35
N TYR A 130 8.25 -36.25 -14.32
CA TYR A 130 9.18 -36.89 -15.24
C TYR A 130 10.43 -37.44 -14.54
N ILE A 131 11.02 -36.66 -13.62
CA ILE A 131 12.21 -37.07 -12.87
C ILE A 131 11.91 -38.26 -11.96
N ASN A 132 10.78 -38.25 -11.25
CA ASN A 132 10.35 -39.38 -10.43
C ASN A 132 10.07 -40.62 -11.29
N GLY A 133 9.45 -40.44 -12.47
CA GLY A 133 9.25 -41.54 -13.42
C GLY A 133 10.56 -42.15 -13.94
N ILE A 134 11.64 -41.37 -14.07
CA ILE A 134 12.98 -41.89 -14.40
C ILE A 134 13.56 -42.70 -13.25
N ALA A 135 13.41 -42.21 -12.01
CA ALA A 135 13.91 -42.91 -10.82
C ALA A 135 13.24 -44.29 -10.65
N ASP A 136 11.93 -44.38 -10.93
CA ASP A 136 11.17 -45.64 -10.92
C ASP A 136 11.62 -46.63 -12.01
N LEU A 137 12.10 -46.13 -13.14
CA LEU A 137 12.59 -46.95 -14.26
C LEU A 137 14.07 -47.34 -14.13
N MET A 138 14.80 -46.78 -13.16
CA MET A 138 16.23 -47.03 -13.02
C MET A 138 16.48 -48.41 -12.38
N PRO A 139 17.29 -49.29 -12.99
CA PRO A 139 17.58 -50.61 -12.43
C PRO A 139 18.33 -50.47 -11.10
N GLU A 140 18.07 -51.38 -10.16
CA GLU A 140 18.78 -51.42 -8.87
C GLU A 140 20.07 -52.22 -9.03
N ASP A 141 21.13 -51.53 -9.46
CA ASP A 141 22.49 -52.05 -9.46
C ASP A 141 23.35 -51.27 -8.45
N ASP A 142 24.46 -51.87 -7.99
CA ASP A 142 25.35 -51.27 -6.98
C ASP A 142 25.88 -49.88 -7.38
N ASN A 143 25.86 -49.53 -8.67
CA ASN A 143 26.33 -48.24 -9.17
C ASN A 143 25.19 -47.20 -9.30
N THR A 144 23.93 -47.62 -9.44
CA THR A 144 22.77 -46.75 -9.63
C THR A 144 21.99 -46.46 -8.36
N ILE A 145 22.10 -47.30 -7.31
CA ILE A 145 21.39 -47.11 -6.03
C ILE A 145 21.62 -45.72 -5.41
N THR A 146 22.85 -45.21 -5.49
CA THR A 146 23.17 -43.86 -4.96
C THR A 146 22.51 -42.75 -5.77
N TYR A 147 22.44 -42.91 -7.10
CA TYR A 147 21.80 -41.94 -7.98
C TYR A 147 20.27 -41.98 -7.86
N LYS A 148 19.68 -43.17 -7.71
CA LYS A 148 18.26 -43.35 -7.43
C LYS A 148 17.85 -42.69 -6.13
N ALA A 149 18.60 -42.93 -5.04
CA ALA A 149 18.33 -42.28 -3.75
C ALA A 149 18.48 -40.75 -3.78
N MET A 150 19.44 -40.21 -4.55
CA MET A 150 19.54 -38.76 -4.76
C MET A 150 18.37 -38.19 -5.58
N LEU A 151 17.94 -38.90 -6.62
CA LEU A 151 16.81 -38.49 -7.45
C LEU A 151 15.50 -38.51 -6.65
N ASP A 152 15.23 -39.57 -5.90
CA ASP A 152 14.05 -39.68 -5.03
C ASP A 152 14.05 -38.57 -3.97
N SER A 153 15.17 -38.37 -3.28
CA SER A 153 15.29 -37.30 -2.27
C SER A 153 15.13 -35.90 -2.88
N THR A 154 15.59 -35.69 -4.11
CA THR A 154 15.46 -34.39 -4.80
C THR A 154 14.04 -34.19 -5.33
N GLY A 155 13.40 -35.24 -5.84
CA GLY A 155 12.02 -35.24 -6.28
C GLY A 155 11.05 -34.94 -5.14
N ASP A 156 11.25 -35.56 -3.98
CA ASP A 156 10.45 -35.32 -2.77
C ASP A 156 10.63 -33.89 -2.23
N ASP A 157 11.86 -33.36 -2.17
CA ASP A 157 12.10 -31.98 -1.73
C ASP A 157 11.50 -30.95 -2.70
N LEU A 158 11.53 -31.22 -4.01
CA LEU A 158 10.89 -30.38 -5.02
C LEU A 158 9.37 -30.45 -4.94
N ARG A 159 8.80 -31.63 -4.71
CA ARG A 159 7.36 -31.84 -4.53
C ARG A 159 6.84 -31.09 -3.29
N ASN A 160 7.53 -31.22 -2.16
CA ASN A 160 7.16 -30.51 -0.93
C ASN A 160 7.18 -28.98 -1.13
N LYS A 161 8.21 -28.45 -1.80
CA LYS A 161 8.27 -27.01 -2.14
C LYS A 161 7.17 -26.59 -3.12
N TYR A 162 6.81 -27.44 -4.07
CA TYR A 162 5.72 -27.19 -4.99
C TYR A 162 4.38 -27.10 -4.23
N GLU A 163 4.09 -28.08 -3.36
CA GLU A 163 2.87 -28.12 -2.56
C GLU A 163 2.75 -26.92 -1.61
N ASP A 164 3.88 -26.45 -1.04
CA ASP A 164 3.89 -25.22 -0.23
C ASP A 164 3.59 -23.97 -1.08
N ILE A 165 4.15 -23.86 -2.28
CA ILE A 165 3.88 -22.74 -3.21
C ILE A 165 2.41 -22.75 -3.67
N GLU A 166 1.87 -23.92 -4.00
CA GLU A 166 0.46 -24.07 -4.41
C GLU A 166 -0.49 -23.67 -3.29
N ARG A 167 -0.20 -24.08 -2.05
CA ARG A 167 -0.96 -23.69 -0.86
C ARG A 167 -0.92 -22.18 -0.63
N ASP A 168 0.24 -21.56 -0.76
CA ASP A 168 0.38 -20.12 -0.64
C ASP A 168 -0.41 -19.35 -1.72
N LEU A 169 -0.48 -19.88 -2.95
CA LEU A 169 -1.28 -19.29 -4.02
C LEU A 169 -2.78 -19.41 -3.78
N GLN A 170 -3.26 -20.57 -3.31
CA GLN A 170 -4.66 -20.75 -2.94
C GLN A 170 -5.08 -19.78 -1.83
N ASN A 171 -4.25 -19.65 -0.78
CA ASN A 171 -4.49 -18.71 0.31
C ASN A 171 -4.58 -17.25 -0.18
N ILE A 172 -3.81 -16.87 -1.21
CA ILE A 172 -3.84 -15.53 -1.80
C ILE A 172 -5.13 -15.29 -2.60
N ASP A 173 -5.61 -16.28 -3.35
CA ASP A 173 -6.85 -16.14 -4.13
C ASP A 173 -8.09 -16.16 -3.23
N GLU A 174 -8.11 -16.97 -2.16
CA GLU A 174 -9.14 -16.90 -1.13
C GLU A 174 -9.17 -15.51 -0.45
N ALA A 175 -8.01 -14.94 -0.14
CA ALA A 175 -7.93 -13.58 0.41
C ALA A 175 -8.49 -12.51 -0.53
N LYS A 176 -8.33 -12.67 -1.86
CA LYS A 176 -8.92 -11.75 -2.86
C LYS A 176 -10.43 -11.90 -2.96
N GLU A 177 -10.98 -13.11 -2.87
CA GLU A 177 -12.43 -13.32 -2.88
C GLU A 177 -13.11 -12.71 -1.66
N VAL A 178 -12.48 -12.79 -0.49
CA VAL A 178 -12.96 -12.15 0.73
C VAL A 178 -12.98 -10.62 0.58
N ASP A 179 -11.92 -10.02 0.01
CA ASP A 179 -11.84 -8.57 -0.19
C ASP A 179 -12.92 -8.07 -1.18
N ASN A 180 -13.11 -8.78 -2.31
CA ASN A 180 -14.16 -8.47 -3.31
C ASN A 180 -15.58 -8.57 -2.75
N ASN A 181 -15.85 -9.53 -1.87
CA ASN A 181 -17.16 -9.63 -1.22
C ASN A 181 -17.38 -8.49 -0.22
N THR A 182 -16.34 -8.04 0.47
CA THR A 182 -16.42 -6.93 1.44
C THR A 182 -16.73 -5.59 0.76
N GLU A 183 -16.27 -5.38 -0.48
CA GLU A 183 -16.61 -4.20 -1.28
C GLU A 183 -18.06 -4.20 -1.80
N LYS A 184 -18.67 -5.37 -2.06
CA LYS A 184 -20.09 -5.47 -2.47
C LYS A 184 -21.09 -5.07 -1.38
N PHE A 185 -20.67 -5.03 -0.12
CA PHE A 185 -21.52 -4.70 1.03
C PHE A 185 -21.31 -3.27 1.57
N LYS A 186 -20.54 -2.42 0.87
CA LYS A 186 -20.41 -0.98 1.16
C LYS A 186 -21.10 -0.14 0.10
#